data_AF-A0AAD6RYU4-F1
#
_entry.id   AF-A0AAD6RYU4-F1
#
_cell.length_a   1.000
_cell.length_b   1.000
_cell.length_c   1.000
_cell.angle_alpha   90.00
_cell.angle_beta   90.00
_cell.angle_gamma   90.00
#
_symmetry.space_group_name_H-M   'P 1'
#
loop_
_entity.id
_entity.type
_entity.pdbx_description
1 polymer ?
#
loop_
_entity_poly.entity_id
_entity_poly.type
_entity_poly.pdbx_seq_one_letter_code
_entity_poly.pdbx_strand_id
1 'polypeptide(L)'
;WAVKAKDTLEEEELGPQWGTLVGLWWAREEAKGFVSPRQGHSAKKRPDEVHAWVSRARNTIPAITNLESFIKAFKSWWVDINPPWRKTSLPMVKNAGGPWTSMDIPGPNGFLNVLMCLKWWRGAMDEESEEWKEALEDVKWVLESMN
;
A
#
# COMPACT_ATOMS: atom_id res chain seq x y z
N TRP A 1 -9.40 8.50 -11.99
CA TRP A 1 -9.14 7.37 -11.07
C TRP A 1 -8.61 7.87 -9.74
N ALA A 2 -7.63 8.80 -9.73
CA ALA A 2 -6.99 9.31 -8.51
C ALA A 2 -7.94 9.98 -7.53
N VAL A 3 -8.82 10.90 -7.97
CA VAL A 3 -9.82 11.56 -7.09
C VAL A 3 -10.70 10.52 -6.38
N LYS A 4 -11.38 9.66 -7.15
CA LYS A 4 -12.18 8.56 -6.59
C LYS A 4 -11.38 7.69 -5.60
N ALA A 5 -10.12 7.40 -5.91
CA ALA A 5 -9.26 6.63 -5.03
C ALA A 5 -8.93 7.37 -3.73
N LYS A 6 -8.63 8.68 -3.82
CA LYS A 6 -8.40 9.54 -2.64
C LYS A 6 -9.65 9.64 -1.78
N ASP A 7 -10.81 9.90 -2.39
CA ASP A 7 -12.09 9.94 -1.68
C ASP A 7 -12.28 8.64 -0.89
N THR A 8 -12.04 7.48 -1.50
CA THR A 8 -12.13 6.19 -0.79
C THR A 8 -11.10 6.01 0.32
N LEU A 9 -9.87 6.51 0.16
CA LEU A 9 -8.87 6.46 1.21
C LEU A 9 -9.22 7.38 2.40
N GLU A 10 -9.96 8.46 2.15
CA GLU A 10 -10.36 9.48 3.13
C GLU A 10 -11.81 9.31 3.64
N GLU A 11 -12.57 8.33 3.13
CA GLU A 11 -13.94 8.00 3.58
C GLU A 11 -14.04 7.76 5.10
N GLU A 12 -12.95 7.31 5.73
CA GLU A 12 -12.87 7.04 7.17
C GLU A 12 -11.61 7.66 7.76
N GLU A 13 -11.74 8.26 8.94
CA GLU A 13 -10.62 8.81 9.70
C GLU A 13 -9.81 7.68 10.38
N LEU A 14 -8.70 7.30 9.77
CA LEU A 14 -7.77 6.29 10.32
C LEU A 14 -6.59 6.93 11.10
N GLY A 15 -6.74 8.20 11.48
CA GLY A 15 -5.77 8.95 12.27
C GLY A 15 -4.77 9.80 11.46
N PRO A 16 -3.98 10.65 12.13
CA PRO A 16 -3.15 11.67 11.48
C PRO A 16 -2.00 11.08 10.64
N GLN A 17 -1.43 9.95 11.06
CA GLN A 17 -0.38 9.27 10.29
C GLN A 17 -0.93 8.73 8.96
N TRP A 18 -2.18 8.26 8.96
CA TRP A 18 -2.87 7.84 7.73
C TRP A 18 -3.09 9.01 6.77
N GLY A 19 -3.61 10.14 7.26
CA GLY A 19 -3.77 11.34 6.43
C GLY A 19 -2.46 11.83 5.82
N THR A 20 -1.37 11.79 6.60
CA THR A 20 -0.02 12.09 6.11
C THR A 20 0.40 11.14 4.98
N LEU A 21 0.18 9.83 5.17
CA LEU A 21 0.49 8.80 4.19
C LEU A 21 -0.30 8.99 2.88
N VAL A 22 -1.60 9.28 2.97
CA VAL A 22 -2.45 9.57 1.79
C VAL A 22 -1.99 10.84 1.08
N GLY A 23 -1.60 11.88 1.83
CA GLY A 23 -1.05 13.11 1.28
C GLY A 23 0.26 12.91 0.51
N LEU A 24 1.19 12.11 1.05
CA LEU A 24 2.43 11.74 0.37
C LEU A 24 2.17 10.98 -0.93
N TRP A 25 1.25 10.02 -0.91
CA TRP A 25 0.84 9.30 -2.10
C TRP A 25 0.23 10.24 -3.15
N TRP A 26 -0.67 11.13 -2.73
CA TRP A 26 -1.31 12.09 -3.63
C TRP A 26 -0.29 13.01 -4.31
N ALA A 27 0.62 13.62 -3.53
CA ALA A 27 1.67 14.50 -4.07
C ALA A 27 2.56 13.77 -5.09
N ARG A 28 2.84 12.49 -4.84
CA ARG A 28 3.58 11.65 -5.79
C ARG A 28 2.82 11.42 -7.09
N GLU A 29 1.55 11.03 -7.01
CA GLU A 29 0.73 10.82 -8.21
C GLU A 29 0.53 12.12 -8.99
N GLU A 30 0.40 13.25 -8.29
CA GLU A 30 0.35 14.58 -8.88
C GLU A 30 1.63 14.91 -9.65
N ALA A 31 2.79 14.70 -9.04
CA ALA A 31 4.09 14.90 -9.69
C ALA A 31 4.30 14.00 -10.93
N LYS A 32 3.63 12.84 -10.97
CA LYS A 32 3.62 11.92 -12.11
C LYS A 32 2.48 12.21 -13.11
N GLY A 33 1.68 13.26 -12.89
CA GLY A 33 0.58 13.66 -13.76
C GLY A 33 -0.62 12.72 -13.74
N PHE A 34 -0.81 11.96 -12.66
CA PHE A 34 -1.89 10.98 -12.49
C PHE A 34 -2.00 9.96 -13.63
N VAL A 35 -0.86 9.60 -14.24
CA VAL A 35 -0.80 8.59 -15.30
C VAL A 35 -1.33 7.24 -14.78
N SER A 36 -1.90 6.44 -15.69
CA SER A 36 -2.45 5.12 -15.36
C SER A 36 -1.84 4.04 -16.25
N PRO A 37 -0.53 3.73 -16.09
CA PRO A 37 0.11 2.69 -16.88
C PRO A 37 -0.49 1.31 -16.57
N ARG A 38 -0.33 0.39 -17.52
CA ARG A 38 -0.68 -1.03 -17.32
C ARG A 38 0.26 -1.72 -16.34
N GLN A 39 1.52 -1.24 -16.25
CA GLN A 39 2.50 -1.76 -15.30
C GLN A 39 2.02 -1.52 -13.86
N GLY A 40 2.32 -2.49 -13.00
CA GLY A 40 1.99 -2.49 -11.59
C GLY A 40 3.09 -3.16 -10.78
N HIS A 41 2.97 -3.09 -9.46
CA HIS A 41 3.77 -3.95 -8.59
C HIS A 41 3.55 -5.44 -8.95
N SER A 42 4.52 -6.28 -8.62
CA SER A 42 4.41 -7.74 -8.79
C SER A 42 3.08 -8.25 -8.21
N ALA A 43 2.44 -9.19 -8.91
CA ALA A 43 1.28 -9.91 -8.40
C ALA A 43 1.67 -11.13 -7.53
N LYS A 44 2.96 -11.49 -7.52
CA LYS A 44 3.49 -12.58 -6.71
C LYS A 44 3.24 -12.29 -5.24
N LYS A 45 2.70 -13.27 -4.49
CA LYS A 45 2.36 -13.19 -3.05
C LYS A 45 1.33 -12.12 -2.67
N ARG A 46 0.75 -11.40 -3.63
CA ARG A 46 -0.28 -10.39 -3.38
C ARG A 46 -1.47 -11.05 -2.65
N PRO A 47 -2.08 -10.39 -1.65
CA PRO A 47 -3.32 -10.89 -1.04
C PRO A 47 -4.41 -11.14 -2.10
N ASP A 48 -5.14 -12.24 -1.94
CA ASP A 48 -6.19 -12.66 -2.89
C ASP A 48 -7.32 -11.63 -2.99
N GLU A 49 -7.59 -10.92 -1.90
CA GLU A 49 -8.53 -9.82 -1.80
C GLU A 49 -8.17 -8.69 -2.77
N VAL A 50 -6.88 -8.33 -2.87
CA VAL A 50 -6.40 -7.32 -3.82
C VAL A 50 -6.49 -7.85 -5.24
N HIS A 51 -6.17 -9.13 -5.45
CA HIS A 51 -6.30 -9.75 -6.77
C HIS A 51 -7.76 -9.72 -7.26
N ALA A 52 -8.70 -10.11 -6.41
CA ALA A 52 -10.14 -10.06 -6.68
C ALA A 52 -10.63 -8.61 -6.90
N TRP A 53 -10.18 -7.67 -6.07
CA TRP A 53 -10.55 -6.26 -6.20
C TRP A 53 -10.05 -5.66 -7.52
N VAL A 54 -8.77 -5.85 -7.87
CA VAL A 54 -8.18 -5.33 -9.11
C VAL A 54 -8.82 -5.97 -10.35
N SER A 55 -9.05 -7.30 -10.34
CA SER A 55 -9.69 -8.01 -11.47
C SER A 55 -11.14 -7.57 -11.71
N ARG A 56 -11.83 -7.10 -10.66
CA ARG A 56 -13.20 -6.55 -10.73
C ARG A 56 -13.23 -5.03 -10.92
N ALA A 57 -12.19 -4.48 -11.56
CA ALA A 57 -12.05 -3.05 -11.84
C ALA A 57 -12.19 -2.15 -10.59
N ARG A 58 -11.88 -2.69 -9.40
CA ARG A 58 -11.91 -1.97 -8.11
C ARG A 58 -13.31 -1.53 -7.68
N ASN A 59 -14.36 -2.20 -8.15
CA ASN A 59 -15.75 -1.80 -7.89
C ASN A 59 -16.31 -2.32 -6.56
N THR A 60 -15.76 -3.41 -6.03
CA THR A 60 -16.30 -4.07 -4.83
C THR A 60 -15.17 -4.27 -3.83
N ILE A 61 -15.22 -3.56 -2.71
CA ILE A 61 -14.28 -3.73 -1.60
C ILE A 61 -14.44 -5.15 -1.04
N PRO A 62 -13.35 -5.94 -0.95
CA PRO A 62 -13.40 -7.28 -0.40
C PRO A 62 -13.62 -7.24 1.12
N ALA A 63 -14.40 -8.18 1.65
CA ALA A 63 -14.48 -8.40 3.08
C ALA A 63 -13.27 -9.22 3.53
N ILE A 64 -12.56 -8.77 4.57
CA ILE A 64 -11.44 -9.50 5.16
C ILE A 64 -12.01 -10.53 6.15
N THR A 65 -12.16 -11.78 5.70
CA THR A 65 -12.76 -12.85 6.52
C THR A 65 -11.76 -13.55 7.43
N ASN A 66 -10.47 -13.53 7.07
CA ASN A 66 -9.39 -14.07 7.88
C ASN A 66 -8.25 -13.04 7.96
N LEU A 67 -8.29 -12.24 9.03
CA LEU A 67 -7.34 -11.15 9.24
C LEU A 67 -5.90 -11.66 9.32
N GLU A 68 -5.63 -12.74 10.05
CA GLU A 68 -4.27 -13.28 10.22
C GLU A 68 -3.64 -13.68 8.86
N SER A 69 -4.42 -14.38 8.03
CA SER A 69 -3.98 -14.80 6.70
C SER A 69 -3.75 -13.61 5.78
N PHE A 70 -4.64 -12.60 5.85
CA PHE A 70 -4.50 -11.36 5.11
C PHE A 70 -3.24 -10.60 5.49
N ILE A 71 -2.97 -10.44 6.79
CA ILE A 71 -1.76 -9.78 7.31
C ILE A 71 -0.51 -10.51 6.81
N LYS A 72 -0.48 -11.85 6.94
CA LYS A 72 0.65 -12.66 6.48
C LYS A 72 0.89 -12.49 4.97
N ALA A 73 -0.17 -12.47 4.17
CA ALA A 73 -0.08 -12.24 2.72
C ALA A 73 0.41 -10.82 2.42
N PHE A 74 -0.12 -9.79 3.10
CA PHE A 74 0.32 -8.41 2.95
C PHE A 74 1.80 -8.25 3.26
N LYS A 75 2.28 -8.76 4.41
CA LYS A 75 3.69 -8.70 4.79
C LYS A 75 4.59 -9.40 3.78
N SER A 76 4.20 -10.59 3.33
CA SER A 76 4.94 -11.35 2.31
C SER A 76 5.02 -10.61 0.98
N TRP A 77 3.90 -9.99 0.55
CA TRP A 77 3.84 -9.18 -0.65
C TRP A 77 4.66 -7.90 -0.55
N TRP A 78 4.55 -7.18 0.56
CA TRP A 78 5.29 -5.94 0.83
C TRP A 78 6.80 -6.17 0.76
N VAL A 79 7.29 -7.24 1.39
CA VAL A 79 8.70 -7.65 1.27
C VAL A 79 9.07 -8.00 -0.18
N ASP A 80 8.19 -8.66 -0.95
CA ASP A 80 8.48 -9.09 -2.32
C ASP A 80 8.60 -7.92 -3.31
N ILE A 81 7.75 -6.90 -3.18
CA ILE A 81 7.71 -5.75 -4.11
C ILE A 81 8.80 -4.71 -3.84
N ASN A 82 9.29 -4.65 -2.59
CA ASN A 82 10.35 -3.73 -2.21
C ASN A 82 11.68 -4.00 -2.93
N PRO A 83 12.63 -3.05 -2.96
CA PRO A 83 13.90 -3.27 -3.63
C PRO A 83 14.76 -4.36 -2.97
N PRO A 84 15.63 -5.08 -3.72
CA PRO A 84 16.47 -6.17 -3.19
C PRO A 84 17.31 -5.80 -1.97
N TRP A 85 17.83 -4.57 -1.92
CA TRP A 85 18.61 -4.06 -0.79
C TRP A 85 17.80 -3.97 0.52
N ARG A 86 16.47 -4.10 0.42
CA ARG A 86 15.51 -4.03 1.53
C ARG A 86 14.87 -5.37 1.90
N LYS A 87 15.02 -6.41 1.07
CA LYS A 87 14.28 -7.70 1.18
C LYS A 87 14.88 -8.64 2.23
N THR A 88 14.71 -8.34 3.51
CA THR A 88 15.17 -9.24 4.60
C THR A 88 13.99 -9.83 5.38
N SER A 89 13.25 -9.03 6.13
CA SER A 89 11.96 -9.34 6.76
C SER A 89 11.48 -8.06 7.47
N LEU A 90 10.22 -7.95 7.92
CA LEU A 90 9.82 -6.82 8.77
C LEU A 90 10.45 -6.92 10.18
N PRO A 91 10.94 -5.83 10.79
CA PRO A 91 11.04 -4.48 10.22
C PRO A 91 12.11 -4.41 9.11
N MET A 92 11.74 -3.78 8.00
CA MET A 92 12.58 -3.72 6.82
C MET A 92 13.74 -2.73 6.99
N VAL A 93 14.86 -3.01 6.33
CA VAL A 93 16.06 -2.16 6.34
C VAL A 93 15.72 -0.75 5.85
N LYS A 94 16.19 0.29 6.56
CA LYS A 94 15.94 1.70 6.22
C LYS A 94 17.20 2.50 5.82
N ASN A 95 18.38 1.90 5.93
CA ASN A 95 19.68 2.60 5.80
C ASN A 95 20.46 2.30 4.52
N ALA A 96 20.01 1.35 3.69
CA ALA A 96 20.65 1.06 2.41
C ALA A 96 19.99 1.90 1.30
N GLY A 97 20.62 3.01 0.89
CA GLY A 97 20.07 3.96 -0.09
C GLY A 97 20.11 3.52 -1.56
N GLY A 98 19.80 2.25 -1.86
CA GLY A 98 19.73 1.78 -3.24
C GLY A 98 18.53 2.38 -4.00
N PRO A 99 18.46 2.22 -5.33
CA PRO A 99 17.41 2.83 -6.13
C PRO A 99 16.02 2.25 -5.81
N TRP A 100 15.01 3.13 -5.89
CA TRP A 100 13.60 2.82 -5.68
C TRP A 100 12.84 2.39 -6.94
N THR A 101 13.54 2.11 -8.04
CA THR A 101 12.95 1.90 -9.37
C THR A 101 11.86 0.81 -9.40
N SER A 102 11.94 -0.23 -8.54
CA SER A 102 10.90 -1.27 -8.46
C SER A 102 9.62 -0.82 -7.76
N MET A 103 9.69 0.25 -6.96
CA MET A 103 8.58 0.84 -6.20
C MET A 103 8.02 2.09 -6.87
N ASP A 104 8.80 2.79 -7.71
CA ASP A 104 8.35 3.99 -8.42
C ASP A 104 7.39 3.66 -9.58
N ILE A 105 6.22 3.16 -9.24
CA ILE A 105 5.16 2.77 -10.15
C ILE A 105 3.98 3.73 -9.94
N PRO A 106 3.74 4.67 -10.87
CA PRO A 106 2.59 5.56 -10.78
C PRO A 106 1.30 4.84 -11.14
N GLY A 107 0.19 5.45 -10.79
CA GLY A 107 -1.14 5.01 -11.20
C GLY A 107 -1.78 3.97 -10.28
N PRO A 108 -2.97 3.49 -10.66
CA PRO A 108 -3.82 2.68 -9.79
C PRO A 108 -3.28 1.28 -9.51
N ASN A 109 -2.20 0.87 -10.17
CA ASN A 109 -1.54 -0.43 -9.96
C ASN A 109 -0.29 -0.33 -9.06
N GLY A 110 0.10 0.87 -8.67
CA GLY A 110 1.23 1.16 -7.79
C GLY A 110 0.84 1.15 -6.32
N PHE A 111 1.14 2.26 -5.63
CA PHE A 111 0.90 2.41 -4.19
C PHE A 111 -0.56 2.39 -3.79
N LEU A 112 -1.50 2.72 -4.68
CA LEU A 112 -2.93 2.64 -4.38
C LEU A 112 -3.32 1.25 -3.85
N ASN A 113 -2.78 0.18 -4.44
CA ASN A 113 -3.08 -1.18 -3.97
C ASN A 113 -2.55 -1.43 -2.55
N VAL A 114 -1.40 -0.84 -2.19
CA VAL A 114 -0.79 -0.97 -0.86
C VAL A 114 -1.59 -0.20 0.19
N LEU A 115 -2.00 1.03 -0.14
CA LEU A 115 -2.86 1.85 0.70
C LEU A 115 -4.19 1.15 0.96
N MET A 116 -4.84 0.63 -0.08
CA MET A 116 -6.10 -0.10 0.10
C MET A 116 -5.94 -1.34 1.00
N CYS A 117 -4.82 -2.07 0.91
CA CYS A 117 -4.54 -3.14 1.87
C CYS A 117 -4.50 -2.65 3.31
N LEU A 118 -3.79 -1.55 3.59
CA LEU A 118 -3.69 -0.98 4.93
C LEU A 118 -5.05 -0.48 5.45
N LYS A 119 -5.87 0.12 4.57
CA LYS A 119 -7.24 0.53 4.90
C LYS A 119 -8.10 -0.68 5.27
N TRP A 120 -8.09 -1.74 4.47
CA TRP A 120 -8.86 -2.95 4.75
C TRP A 120 -8.37 -3.68 5.99
N TRP A 121 -7.06 -3.72 6.21
CA TRP A 121 -6.48 -4.22 7.45
C TRP A 121 -7.08 -3.44 8.64
N ARG A 122 -6.98 -2.11 8.63
CA ARG A 122 -7.48 -1.29 9.74
C ARG A 122 -8.98 -1.49 10.01
N GLY A 123 -9.78 -1.55 8.95
CA GLY A 123 -11.24 -1.74 9.04
C GLY A 123 -11.66 -3.14 9.50
N ALA A 124 -10.77 -4.13 9.42
CA ALA A 124 -11.01 -5.49 9.88
C ALA A 124 -10.56 -5.74 11.33
N MET A 125 -10.07 -4.72 12.03
CA MET A 125 -9.59 -4.79 13.40
C MET A 125 -10.53 -4.05 14.36
N ASP A 126 -10.80 -4.66 15.52
CA ASP A 126 -11.57 -4.02 16.59
C ASP A 126 -10.77 -2.87 17.23
N GLU A 127 -9.50 -3.14 17.52
CA GLU A 127 -8.56 -2.18 18.08
C GLU A 127 -7.32 -2.05 17.19
N GLU A 128 -6.70 -0.88 17.21
CA GLU A 128 -5.47 -0.64 16.47
C GLU A 128 -4.31 -1.48 17.04
N SER A 129 -3.59 -2.21 16.18
CA SER A 129 -2.45 -3.04 16.58
C SER A 129 -1.13 -2.38 16.23
N GLU A 130 -0.10 -2.69 17.01
CA GLU A 130 1.27 -2.28 16.72
C GLU A 130 1.75 -2.81 15.36
N GLU A 131 1.29 -3.99 14.95
CA GLU A 131 1.64 -4.59 13.67
C GLU A 131 1.13 -3.76 12.47
N TRP A 132 -0.07 -3.18 12.60
CA TRP A 132 -0.61 -2.27 11.60
C TRP A 132 0.13 -0.94 11.58
N LYS A 133 0.44 -0.37 12.76
CA LYS A 133 1.23 0.87 12.87
C LYS A 133 2.62 0.72 12.26
N GLU A 134 3.30 -0.39 12.52
CA GLU A 134 4.60 -0.71 11.94
C GLU A 134 4.53 -0.75 10.41
N ALA A 135 3.50 -1.40 9.86
CA ALA A 135 3.28 -1.45 8.41
C ALA A 135 2.98 -0.06 7.83
N LEU A 136 2.15 0.74 8.50
CA LEU A 136 1.82 2.10 8.09
C LEU A 136 3.06 2.98 8.07
N GLU A 137 3.84 2.99 9.15
CA GLU A 137 5.06 3.79 9.25
C GLU A 137 6.14 3.33 8.27
N ASP A 138 6.19 2.02 7.94
CA ASP A 138 7.09 1.51 6.93
C ASP A 138 6.72 1.98 5.52
N VAL A 139 5.44 1.92 5.14
CA VAL A 139 4.96 2.40 3.84
C VAL A 139 5.12 3.92 3.72
N LYS A 140 4.83 4.65 4.78
CA LYS A 140 5.04 6.11 4.86
C LYS A 140 6.50 6.47 4.64
N TRP A 141 7.41 5.82 5.37
CA TRP A 141 8.84 6.02 5.22
C TRP A 141 9.33 5.77 3.78
N VAL A 142 8.76 4.77 3.08
CA VAL A 142 9.07 4.53 1.66
C VAL A 142 8.66 5.71 0.79
N LEU A 143 7.42 6.19 0.92
CA LEU A 143 6.93 7.32 0.13
C LEU A 143 7.73 8.60 0.42
N GLU A 144 8.06 8.87 1.69
CA GLU A 144 8.94 9.98 2.08
C GLU A 144 10.34 9.86 1.47
N SER A 145 10.91 8.65 1.44
CA SER A 145 12.26 8.39 0.93
C SER A 145 12.35 8.41 -0.60
N MET A 146 11.21 8.44 -1.30
CA MET A 146 11.14 8.52 -2.76
C MET A 146 10.72 9.89 -3.27
N ASN A 147 10.47 10.84 -2.36
CA ASN A 147 10.01 12.20 -2.67
C ASN A 147 11.17 13.10 -3.11
#